data_AF-A0A1S3XG44-F1
#
_entry.id   AF-A0A1S3XG44-F1
#
_cell.length_a   1.000
_cell.length_b   1.000
_cell.length_c   1.000
_cell.angle_alpha   90.00
_cell.angle_beta   90.00
_cell.angle_gamma   90.00
#
_symmetry.space_group_name_H-M   'P 1'
#
loop_
_entity.id
_entity.type
_entity.pdbx_description
1 polymer ?
#
loop_
_entity_poly.entity_id
_entity_poly.type
_entity_poly.pdbx_seq_one_letter_code
_entity_poly.pdbx_strand_id
1 'polypeptide(L)'
;MYADSVRALTNAQTLILFSEYRGCWLVLIDAAKGCATDPADLSKFKADFVVFSFYKLFGYPTGLGALIVRNDAAKLMKKTYFSGGTVAAAIADIDFFKRREGVEEFFEDGTISFLSIAAIQHGFRIMNMLTTSSISRHTASLAAYVRNKLLALKHENGEFVCTLYGVNILSIAFS
;
A
#
# COMPACT_ATOMS: atom_id res chain seq x y z
N MET A 1 -5.79 -14.20 -5.44
CA MET A 1 -4.80 -13.69 -4.47
C MET A 1 -3.66 -12.89 -5.11
N TYR A 2 -2.74 -13.48 -5.91
CA TYR A 2 -1.74 -12.69 -6.68
C TYR A 2 -2.37 -11.87 -7.82
N ALA A 3 -3.38 -12.44 -8.47
CA ALA A 3 -4.17 -11.76 -9.49
C ALA A 3 -4.93 -10.52 -8.95
N ASP A 4 -5.20 -10.45 -7.64
CA ASP A 4 -5.89 -9.31 -7.03
C ASP A 4 -4.95 -8.13 -6.82
N SER A 5 -3.65 -8.37 -6.61
CA SER A 5 -2.64 -7.32 -6.41
C SER A 5 -2.31 -6.60 -7.71
N VAL A 6 -2.10 -7.38 -8.79
CA VAL A 6 -1.87 -6.84 -10.13
C VAL A 6 -3.12 -6.10 -10.62
N ARG A 7 -4.32 -6.66 -10.43
CA ARG A 7 -5.59 -6.01 -10.78
C ARG A 7 -5.90 -4.77 -9.94
N ALA A 8 -5.55 -4.74 -8.65
CA ALA A 8 -5.76 -3.54 -7.84
C ALA A 8 -5.01 -2.34 -8.46
N LEU A 9 -3.82 -2.57 -8.98
CA LEU A 9 -3.04 -1.54 -9.68
C LEU A 9 -3.62 -1.25 -11.06
N THR A 10 -3.92 -2.24 -11.90
CA THR A 10 -4.50 -1.99 -13.24
C THR A 10 -5.87 -1.29 -13.17
N ASN A 11 -6.68 -1.65 -12.17
CA ASN A 11 -7.96 -0.98 -11.92
C ASN A 11 -7.75 0.41 -11.34
N ALA A 12 -6.76 0.62 -10.44
CA ALA A 12 -6.42 1.96 -9.95
C ALA A 12 -5.94 2.87 -11.09
N GLN A 13 -5.15 2.37 -12.04
CA GLN A 13 -4.73 3.12 -13.23
C GLN A 13 -5.94 3.57 -14.06
N THR A 14 -6.87 2.65 -14.29
CA THR A 14 -8.13 2.92 -15.00
C THR A 14 -8.95 3.97 -14.25
N LEU A 15 -9.09 3.84 -12.93
CA LEU A 15 -9.83 4.78 -12.09
C LEU A 15 -9.19 6.18 -12.07
N ILE A 16 -7.86 6.29 -12.07
CA ILE A 16 -7.14 7.57 -12.17
C ILE A 16 -7.43 8.24 -13.51
N LEU A 17 -7.34 7.48 -14.62
CA LEU A 17 -7.67 7.98 -15.96
C LEU A 17 -9.15 8.41 -16.07
N PHE A 18 -10.07 7.67 -15.45
CA PHE A 18 -11.50 8.04 -15.42
C PHE A 18 -11.78 9.27 -14.56
N SER A 19 -11.07 9.44 -13.44
CA SER A 19 -11.15 10.65 -12.62
C SER A 19 -10.82 11.89 -13.45
N GLU A 20 -9.73 11.85 -14.22
CA GLU A 20 -9.32 12.98 -15.07
C GLU A 20 -10.38 13.35 -16.13
N TYR A 21 -11.23 12.41 -16.54
CA TYR A 21 -12.19 12.59 -17.64
C TYR A 21 -13.63 12.94 -17.20
N ARG A 22 -14.06 12.58 -15.98
CA ARG A 22 -15.48 12.69 -15.55
C ARG A 22 -15.65 13.08 -14.08
N GLY A 23 -15.28 14.32 -13.74
CA GLY A 23 -15.53 14.96 -12.44
C GLY A 23 -14.27 15.08 -11.56
N CYS A 24 -14.29 15.96 -10.55
CA CYS A 24 -13.16 16.15 -9.65
C CYS A 24 -13.14 15.08 -8.53
N TRP A 25 -12.72 13.85 -8.86
CA TRP A 25 -12.61 12.77 -7.87
C TRP A 25 -11.18 12.64 -7.36
N LEU A 26 -11.02 12.51 -6.04
CA LEU A 26 -9.74 12.13 -5.45
C LEU A 26 -9.63 10.60 -5.38
N VAL A 27 -8.45 10.07 -5.69
CA VAL A 27 -8.17 8.63 -5.73
C VAL A 27 -7.20 8.25 -4.61
N LEU A 28 -7.63 7.29 -3.77
CA LEU A 28 -6.81 6.64 -2.77
C LEU A 28 -6.50 5.20 -3.18
N ILE A 29 -5.21 4.85 -3.21
CA ILE A 29 -4.73 3.49 -3.45
C ILE A 29 -4.40 2.84 -2.10
N ASP A 30 -5.10 1.75 -1.77
CA ASP A 30 -4.67 0.83 -0.73
C ASP A 30 -3.58 -0.09 -1.29
N ALA A 31 -2.32 0.26 -1.00
CA ALA A 31 -1.14 -0.44 -1.44
C ALA A 31 -0.64 -1.47 -0.41
N ALA A 32 -1.44 -1.77 0.62
CA ALA A 32 -1.01 -2.60 1.75
C ALA A 32 -0.66 -4.06 1.38
N LYS A 33 -1.14 -4.55 0.24
CA LYS A 33 -0.79 -5.89 -0.30
C LYS A 33 0.03 -5.83 -1.59
N GLY A 34 -0.20 -4.82 -2.44
CA GLY A 34 0.46 -4.71 -3.75
C GLY A 34 1.90 -4.23 -3.68
N CYS A 35 2.24 -3.37 -2.73
CA CYS A 35 3.52 -2.66 -2.71
C CYS A 35 4.77 -3.56 -2.55
N ALA A 36 4.62 -4.77 -1.99
CA ALA A 36 5.73 -5.72 -1.84
C ALA A 36 6.10 -6.45 -3.16
N THR A 37 5.12 -6.66 -4.05
CA THR A 37 5.27 -7.47 -5.27
C THR A 37 5.21 -6.63 -6.53
N ASP A 38 4.47 -5.53 -6.51
CA ASP A 38 4.25 -4.64 -7.64
C ASP A 38 3.95 -3.22 -7.09
N PRO A 39 4.97 -2.44 -6.71
CA PRO A 39 4.76 -1.09 -6.19
C PRO A 39 4.26 -0.16 -7.29
N ALA A 40 3.26 0.66 -6.97
CA ALA A 40 2.76 1.67 -7.90
C ALA A 40 3.85 2.69 -8.25
N ASP A 41 4.09 2.90 -9.54
CA ASP A 41 4.94 3.98 -10.02
C ASP A 41 4.17 5.30 -10.03
N LEU A 42 4.33 6.09 -8.96
CA LEU A 42 3.62 7.35 -8.78
C LEU A 42 4.06 8.44 -9.76
N SER A 43 5.16 8.25 -10.49
CA SER A 43 5.52 9.13 -11.60
C SER A 43 4.62 8.93 -12.82
N LYS A 44 4.12 7.70 -13.00
CA LYS A 44 3.21 7.32 -14.09
C LYS A 44 1.75 7.45 -13.68
N PHE A 45 1.41 7.09 -12.45
CA PHE A 45 0.05 7.05 -11.94
C PHE A 45 -0.11 8.04 -10.80
N LYS A 46 -0.75 9.18 -11.11
CA LYS A 46 -0.90 10.30 -10.16
C LYS A 46 -2.03 10.08 -9.18
N ALA A 47 -1.96 9.03 -8.36
CA ALA A 47 -2.89 8.89 -7.23
C ALA A 47 -2.78 10.09 -6.27
N ASP A 48 -3.90 10.51 -5.69
CA ASP A 48 -3.91 11.58 -4.69
C ASP A 48 -3.38 11.09 -3.34
N PHE A 49 -3.68 9.84 -3.01
CA PHE A 49 -3.29 9.20 -1.76
C PHE A 49 -2.83 7.76 -1.97
N VAL A 50 -1.80 7.34 -1.25
CA VAL A 50 -1.35 5.94 -1.21
C VAL A 50 -1.09 5.52 0.22
N VAL A 51 -1.73 4.44 0.66
CA VAL A 51 -1.59 3.92 2.03
C VAL A 51 -0.95 2.55 2.03
N PHE A 52 -0.05 2.30 2.98
CA PHE A 52 0.54 0.97 3.17
C PHE A 52 1.03 0.76 4.61
N SER A 53 1.22 -0.50 4.99
CA SER A 53 1.72 -0.91 6.30
C SER A 53 3.08 -1.61 6.14
N PHE A 54 4.08 -1.21 6.92
CA PHE A 54 5.44 -1.76 6.78
C PHE A 54 5.51 -3.24 7.12
N TYR A 55 4.78 -3.70 8.13
CA TYR A 55 4.74 -5.12 8.49
C TYR A 55 4.21 -6.03 7.35
N LYS A 56 3.40 -5.50 6.43
CA LYS A 56 2.92 -6.27 5.27
C LYS A 56 3.96 -6.34 4.14
N LEU A 57 4.90 -5.40 4.11
CA LEU A 57 6.00 -5.38 3.14
C LEU A 57 7.12 -6.34 3.54
N PHE A 58 7.56 -6.26 4.79
CA PHE A 58 8.75 -6.98 5.27
C PHE A 58 8.63 -7.53 6.70
N GLY A 59 7.41 -7.68 7.23
CA GLY A 59 7.11 -8.44 8.45
C GLY A 59 7.24 -7.69 9.78
N TYR A 60 7.91 -6.54 9.80
CA TYR A 60 8.18 -5.75 11.01
C TYR A 60 8.40 -4.28 10.61
N PRO A 61 8.20 -3.26 11.47
CA PRO A 61 7.51 -3.29 12.76
C PRO A 61 5.99 -3.34 12.58
N THR A 62 5.30 -3.90 13.57
CA THR A 62 3.84 -3.79 13.68
C THR A 62 3.44 -2.40 14.19
N GLY A 63 2.22 -1.98 13.87
CA GLY A 63 1.69 -0.68 14.32
C GLY A 63 2.23 0.55 13.59
N LEU A 64 3.05 0.37 12.54
CA LEU A 64 3.58 1.47 11.73
C LEU A 64 3.23 1.30 10.24
N GLY A 65 2.85 2.42 9.62
CA GLY A 65 2.52 2.51 8.20
C GLY A 65 2.84 3.90 7.67
N ALA A 66 2.52 4.14 6.40
CA ALA A 66 2.70 5.42 5.77
C ALA A 66 1.50 5.77 4.88
N LEU A 67 1.23 7.07 4.82
CA LEU A 67 0.31 7.70 3.88
C LEU A 67 1.14 8.65 3.02
N ILE A 68 1.24 8.38 1.73
CA ILE A 68 1.80 9.30 0.74
C ILE A 68 0.66 10.16 0.23
N VAL A 69 0.84 11.47 0.24
CA VAL A 69 -0.16 12.45 -0.20
C VAL A 69 0.41 13.30 -1.34
N ARG A 70 -0.36 13.51 -2.40
CA ARG A 70 0.00 14.43 -3.48
C ARG A 70 -0.11 15.88 -2.97
N ASN A 71 0.87 16.72 -3.30
CA ASN A 71 0.98 18.08 -2.72
C ASN A 71 -0.25 18.98 -2.95
N ASP A 72 -0.97 18.81 -4.05
CA ASP A 72 -2.23 19.51 -4.34
C ASP A 72 -3.39 18.96 -3.51
N ALA A 73 -3.50 17.64 -3.38
CA ALA A 73 -4.48 16.96 -2.53
C ALA A 73 -4.26 17.25 -1.03
N ALA A 74 -3.01 17.42 -0.60
CA ALA A 74 -2.64 17.81 0.76
C ALA A 74 -3.32 19.12 1.19
N LYS A 75 -3.46 20.10 0.28
CA LYS A 75 -4.10 21.39 0.54
C LYS A 75 -5.60 21.26 0.85
N LEU A 76 -6.22 20.16 0.42
CA LEU A 76 -7.64 19.88 0.66
C LEU A 76 -7.85 19.19 2.02
N MET A 77 -6.80 18.61 2.61
CA MET A 77 -6.93 17.91 3.88
C MET A 77 -7.08 18.91 5.03
N LYS A 78 -8.21 18.83 5.73
CA LYS A 78 -8.48 19.61 6.95
C LYS A 78 -8.47 18.68 8.14
N LYS A 79 -7.62 18.95 9.14
CA LYS A 79 -7.62 18.18 10.37
C LYS A 79 -8.66 18.76 11.34
N THR A 80 -9.53 17.88 11.84
CA THR A 80 -10.61 18.22 12.77
C THR A 80 -10.25 17.94 14.24
N TYR A 81 -9.11 17.30 14.51
CA TYR A 81 -8.69 16.86 15.83
C TYR A 81 -7.17 16.99 16.00
N PHE A 82 -6.67 17.43 17.16
CA PHE A 82 -5.23 17.56 17.43
C PHE A 82 -4.87 16.84 18.73
N SER A 83 -3.70 16.20 18.79
CA SER A 83 -3.12 15.64 20.02
C SER A 83 -1.67 16.10 20.20
N GLY A 84 -1.13 15.98 21.42
CA GLY A 84 0.22 16.48 21.75
C GLY A 84 1.28 15.90 20.80
N GLY A 85 2.00 16.75 20.07
CA GLY A 85 2.93 16.36 19.00
C GLY A 85 2.83 17.26 17.76
N THR A 86 1.62 17.73 17.43
CA THR A 86 1.36 18.65 16.29
C THR A 86 1.63 20.14 16.63
N VAL A 87 2.30 20.43 17.75
CA VAL A 87 2.44 21.78 18.30
C VAL A 87 3.92 22.09 18.46
N ALA A 88 4.42 23.12 17.78
CA ALA A 88 5.84 23.49 17.83
C ALA A 88 6.31 23.92 19.22
N ALA A 89 5.41 24.53 20.00
CA ALA A 89 5.53 24.88 21.41
C ALA A 89 4.13 25.31 21.93
N ALA A 90 3.79 24.99 23.17
CA ALA A 90 2.70 25.63 23.90
C ALA A 90 3.32 26.39 25.08
N ILE A 91 3.20 27.72 25.08
CA ILE A 91 3.59 28.56 26.21
C ILE A 91 2.31 28.84 26.99
N ALA A 92 2.26 28.49 28.27
CA ALA A 92 1.06 28.61 29.10
C ALA A 92 0.58 30.06 29.32
N ASP A 93 1.41 31.06 29.01
CA ASP A 93 1.18 32.48 29.31
C ASP A 93 1.01 33.39 28.09
N ILE A 94 1.02 32.86 26.85
CA ILE A 94 0.80 33.70 25.67
C ILE A 94 0.05 32.93 24.58
N ASP A 95 -0.96 33.60 24.00
CA ASP A 95 -1.83 33.11 22.93
C ASP A 95 -1.07 33.08 21.58
N PHE A 96 0.02 32.31 21.51
CA PHE A 96 0.90 32.23 20.35
C PHE A 96 1.04 30.78 19.87
N PHE A 97 0.28 30.43 18.83
CA PHE A 97 0.37 29.14 18.15
C PHE A 97 1.14 29.31 16.83
N LYS A 98 2.45 29.04 16.82
CA LYS A 98 3.20 28.96 15.55
C LYS A 98 3.08 27.54 14.99
N ARG A 99 2.21 27.42 13.99
CA ARG A 99 2.08 26.21 13.15
C ARG A 99 3.41 25.96 12.45
N ARG A 100 3.86 24.71 12.43
CA ARG A 100 4.96 24.32 11.55
C ARG A 100 4.41 24.13 10.13
N GLU A 101 5.22 24.40 9.12
CA GLU A 101 4.76 24.53 7.73
C GLU A 101 4.69 23.19 6.96
N GLY A 102 5.21 22.10 7.51
CA GLY A 102 5.17 20.76 6.91
C GLY A 102 3.80 20.10 7.01
N VAL A 103 3.34 19.46 5.91
CA VAL A 103 2.07 18.72 5.87
C VAL A 103 2.13 17.50 6.79
N GLU A 104 3.28 16.84 6.86
CA GLU A 104 3.57 15.67 7.68
C GLU A 104 3.43 15.93 9.19
N GLU A 105 3.98 17.04 9.68
CA GLU A 105 3.92 17.43 11.09
C GLU A 105 2.48 17.77 11.53
N PHE A 106 1.59 18.03 10.57
CA PHE A 106 0.18 18.29 10.82
C PHE A 106 -0.63 17.00 11.04
N PHE A 107 -0.23 15.87 10.43
CA PHE A 107 -0.96 14.59 10.50
C PHE A 107 -0.31 13.55 11.41
N GLU A 108 0.89 13.81 11.90
CA GLU A 108 1.57 13.00 12.91
C GLU A 108 1.20 13.47 14.33
N ASP A 109 0.24 12.78 14.96
CA ASP A 109 -0.13 13.02 16.36
C ASP A 109 0.75 12.19 17.31
N GLY A 110 1.17 12.78 18.44
CA GLY A 110 1.94 12.05 19.43
C GLY A 110 3.45 12.01 19.19
N THR A 111 4.17 11.42 20.13
CA THR A 111 5.55 10.98 19.92
C THR A 111 5.54 9.68 19.14
N ILE A 112 6.04 9.71 17.90
CA ILE A 112 6.13 8.50 17.08
C ILE A 112 7.22 7.56 17.64
N SER A 113 7.01 6.25 17.52
CA SER A 113 8.00 5.25 17.88
C SER A 113 9.26 5.36 17.00
N PHE A 114 10.25 6.10 17.48
CA PHE A 114 11.52 6.30 16.79
C PHE A 114 12.29 4.98 16.56
N LEU A 115 12.17 3.99 17.45
CA LEU A 115 12.75 2.66 17.27
C LEU A 115 12.09 1.92 16.11
N SER A 116 10.76 1.99 16.02
CA SER A 116 10.02 1.41 14.89
C SER A 116 10.40 2.09 13.58
N ILE A 117 10.56 3.42 13.58
CA ILE A 117 11.03 4.17 12.40
C ILE A 117 12.44 3.71 11.99
N ALA A 118 13.38 3.62 12.94
CA ALA A 118 14.74 3.18 12.64
C ALA A 118 14.77 1.77 12.02
N ALA A 119 13.90 0.88 12.49
CA ALA A 119 13.84 -0.48 11.97
C ALA A 119 13.37 -0.60 10.51
N ILE A 120 12.59 0.37 10.02
CA ILE A 120 12.10 0.37 8.62
C ILE A 120 13.26 0.33 7.63
N GLN A 121 14.38 0.99 7.94
CA GLN A 121 15.56 1.01 7.07
C GLN A 121 16.08 -0.41 6.78
N HIS A 122 16.08 -1.29 7.79
CA HIS A 122 16.48 -2.68 7.62
C HIS A 122 15.50 -3.46 6.73
N GLY A 123 14.21 -3.19 6.87
CA GLY A 123 13.17 -3.76 6.01
C GLY A 123 13.37 -3.41 4.54
N PHE A 124 13.58 -2.12 4.24
CA PHE A 124 13.85 -1.68 2.86
C PHE A 124 15.18 -2.22 2.33
N ARG A 125 16.21 -2.37 3.16
CA ARG A 125 17.46 -3.02 2.75
C ARG A 125 17.23 -4.47 2.30
N ILE A 126 16.42 -5.23 3.02
CA ILE A 126 16.07 -6.61 2.65
C ILE A 126 15.29 -6.63 1.33
N MET A 127 14.30 -5.74 1.19
CA MET A 127 13.52 -5.60 -0.05
C MET A 127 14.40 -5.28 -1.27
N ASN A 128 15.36 -4.36 -1.12
CA ASN A 128 16.29 -3.98 -2.17
C ASN A 128 17.25 -5.12 -2.52
N MET A 129 17.72 -5.87 -1.52
CA MET A 129 18.58 -7.05 -1.72
C MET A 129 17.85 -8.17 -2.47
N LEU A 130 16.61 -8.47 -2.07
CA LEU A 130 15.79 -9.49 -2.74
C LEU A 130 15.28 -9.02 -4.10
N THR A 131 15.10 -7.71 -4.29
CA THR A 131 14.45 -7.06 -5.44
C THR A 131 12.96 -7.40 -5.56
N THR A 132 12.15 -6.39 -5.87
CA THR A 132 10.71 -6.57 -6.11
C THR A 132 10.43 -7.60 -7.21
N SER A 133 11.22 -7.62 -8.27
CA SER A 133 11.02 -8.54 -9.40
C SER A 133 11.24 -10.01 -9.01
N SER A 134 12.21 -10.30 -8.15
CA SER A 134 12.42 -11.68 -7.66
C SER A 134 11.33 -12.09 -6.67
N ILE A 135 10.90 -11.18 -5.78
CA ILE A 135 9.77 -11.41 -4.87
C ILE A 135 8.49 -11.70 -5.67
N SER A 136 8.19 -10.87 -6.67
CA SER A 136 7.08 -11.04 -7.61
C SER A 136 7.12 -12.41 -8.31
N ARG A 137 8.25 -12.75 -8.94
CA ARG A 137 8.42 -14.03 -9.64
C ARG A 137 8.26 -15.23 -8.72
N HIS A 138 8.85 -15.18 -7.53
CA HIS A 138 8.79 -16.26 -6.56
C HIS A 138 7.35 -16.48 -6.06
N THR A 139 6.67 -15.40 -5.66
CA THR A 139 5.28 -15.46 -5.18
C THR A 139 4.31 -15.91 -6.28
N ALA A 140 4.51 -15.47 -7.53
CA ALA A 140 3.74 -15.94 -8.68
C ALA A 140 3.96 -17.44 -8.94
N SER A 141 5.21 -17.91 -8.87
CA SER A 141 5.54 -19.34 -9.02
C SER A 141 4.89 -20.19 -7.94
N LEU A 142 4.91 -19.74 -6.68
CA LEU A 142 4.25 -20.43 -5.57
C LEU A 142 2.73 -20.48 -5.75
N ALA A 143 2.13 -19.37 -6.18
CA ALA A 143 0.69 -19.31 -6.47
C ALA A 143 0.30 -20.28 -7.61
N ALA A 144 1.10 -20.34 -8.68
CA ALA A 144 0.89 -21.28 -9.78
C ALA A 144 1.03 -22.74 -9.34
N TYR A 145 2.05 -23.05 -8.53
CA TYR A 145 2.27 -24.38 -7.97
C TYR A 145 1.06 -24.82 -7.12
N VAL A 146 0.64 -24.01 -6.16
CA VAL A 146 -0.50 -24.33 -5.27
C VAL A 146 -1.78 -24.50 -6.09
N ARG A 147 -2.04 -23.62 -7.06
CA ARG A 147 -3.18 -23.74 -7.96
C ARG A 147 -3.19 -25.08 -8.69
N ASN A 148 -2.06 -25.47 -9.28
CA ASN A 148 -1.97 -26.72 -10.04
C ASN A 148 -2.16 -27.94 -9.13
N LYS A 149 -1.64 -27.89 -7.90
CA LYS A 149 -1.88 -28.95 -6.91
C LYS A 149 -3.35 -29.04 -6.52
N LEU A 150 -4.01 -27.91 -6.24
CA LEU A 150 -5.43 -27.87 -5.90
C LEU A 150 -6.31 -28.42 -7.04
N LEU A 151 -6.03 -28.06 -8.30
CA LEU A 151 -6.76 -28.59 -9.47
C LEU A 151 -6.56 -30.10 -9.69
N ALA A 152 -5.46 -30.66 -9.22
CA ALA A 152 -5.16 -32.09 -9.36
C ALA A 152 -5.77 -32.94 -8.24
N LEU A 153 -6.23 -32.32 -7.13
CA LEU A 153 -6.80 -33.06 -6.01
C LEU A 153 -8.16 -33.63 -6.37
N LYS A 154 -8.28 -34.96 -6.24
CA LYS A 154 -9.52 -35.72 -6.42
C LYS A 154 -9.79 -36.59 -5.20
N HIS A 155 -11.06 -36.76 -4.88
CA HIS A 155 -11.53 -37.76 -3.94
C HIS A 155 -11.39 -39.18 -4.53
N GLU A 156 -11.52 -40.21 -3.70
CA GLU A 156 -11.48 -41.61 -4.14
C GLU A 156 -12.55 -41.95 -5.18
N ASN A 157 -13.69 -41.23 -5.17
CA ASN A 157 -14.77 -41.38 -6.14
C ASN A 157 -14.50 -40.67 -7.49
N GLY A 158 -13.33 -40.03 -7.66
CA GLY A 158 -12.94 -39.35 -8.90
C GLY A 158 -13.38 -37.89 -9.03
N GLU A 159 -14.21 -37.39 -8.11
CA GLU A 159 -14.65 -35.99 -8.09
C GLU A 159 -13.55 -35.06 -7.55
N PHE A 160 -13.53 -33.82 -8.03
CA PHE A 160 -12.54 -32.83 -7.59
C PHE A 160 -12.77 -32.39 -6.14
N VAL A 161 -11.68 -32.20 -5.39
CA VAL A 161 -11.74 -31.81 -3.96
C VAL A 161 -12.14 -30.34 -3.77
N CYS A 162 -11.80 -29.47 -4.72
CA CYS A 162 -12.11 -28.05 -4.62
C CYS A 162 -12.37 -27.40 -5.98
N THR A 163 -13.24 -26.39 -5.98
CA THR A 163 -13.48 -25.52 -7.13
C THR A 163 -12.69 -24.24 -6.97
N LEU A 164 -11.87 -23.91 -7.97
CA LEU A 164 -11.16 -22.64 -8.02
C LEU A 164 -11.98 -21.61 -8.78
N TYR A 165 -12.23 -20.46 -8.17
CA TYR A 165 -12.88 -19.31 -8.81
C TYR A 165 -11.84 -18.32 -9.36
N GLY A 166 -12.17 -17.64 -10.46
CA GLY A 166 -11.29 -16.62 -11.07
C GLY A 166 -10.18 -17.17 -11.98
N VAL A 167 -10.35 -18.37 -12.53
CA VAL A 167 -9.30 -19.11 -13.25
C VAL A 167 -9.00 -18.56 -14.66
N ASN A 168 -9.97 -17.89 -15.29
CA ASN A 168 -9.84 -17.34 -16.66
C ASN A 168 -8.98 -16.05 -16.77
N ILE A 169 -8.34 -15.62 -15.70
CA ILE A 169 -7.74 -14.28 -15.61
C ILE A 169 -6.22 -14.29 -15.88
N LEU A 170 -5.59 -15.46 -15.86
CA LEU A 170 -4.11 -15.59 -15.90
C LEU A 170 -3.53 -15.94 -17.28
N SER A 171 -4.34 -16.23 -18.31
CA SER A 171 -3.81 -16.44 -19.67
C SER A 171 -3.29 -15.16 -20.32
N ILE A 172 -3.66 -13.98 -19.80
CA ILE A 172 -3.30 -12.67 -20.38
C ILE A 172 -2.05 -12.06 -19.74
N ALA A 173 -1.61 -12.54 -18.57
CA ALA A 173 -0.52 -11.91 -17.81
C ALA A 173 0.88 -12.49 -18.07
N PHE A 174 1.00 -13.55 -18.89
CA PHE A 174 2.27 -14.23 -19.18
C PHE A 174 2.46 -14.56 -20.67
N SER A 175 1.88 -13.73 -21.55
CA SER A 175 2.22 -13.71 -23.00
C SER A 175 3.19 -12.58 -23.29
#